data_AF-A0AAE0PSJ0-F1
#
_entry.id   AF-A0AAE0PSJ0-F1
#
_cell.length_a   1.000
_cell.length_b   1.000
_cell.length_c   1.000
_cell.angle_alpha   90.00
_cell.angle_beta   90.00
_cell.angle_gamma   90.00
#
_symmetry.space_group_name_H-M   'P 1'
#
loop_
_entity.id
_entity.type
_entity.pdbx_description
1 polymer ?
#
loop_
_entity_poly.entity_id
_entity_poly.type
_entity_poly.pdbx_seq_one_letter_code
_entity_poly.pdbx_strand_id
1 'polypeptide(L)'
;MKNRNTGYIDQRLKQRVDQYLKSTNRQYVDVAEMAADLQQQYRMDYGRKNKTAFRIQVEKVHKVICDESGFSTLEDKHLAKRARRSKEDE
;
A
#
# COMPACT_ATOMS: atom_id res chain seq x y z
N MET A 1 -2.91 -6.51 -27.92
CA MET A 1 -3.48 -5.54 -26.97
C MET A 1 -2.61 -5.57 -25.72
N LYS A 2 -1.87 -4.49 -25.42
CA LYS A 2 -0.94 -4.46 -24.28
C LYS A 2 -1.78 -4.37 -23.00
N ASN A 3 -1.78 -5.46 -22.24
CA ASN A 3 -2.55 -5.57 -21.00
C ASN A 3 -2.12 -4.46 -20.04
N ARG A 4 -3.10 -3.59 -19.73
CA ARG A 4 -3.23 -2.68 -18.59
C ARG A 4 -1.93 -2.47 -17.82
N ASN A 5 -1.32 -1.30 -17.99
CA ASN A 5 -0.32 -0.71 -17.10
C ASN A 5 -0.42 -1.27 -15.68
N THR A 6 0.34 -2.33 -15.40
CA THR A 6 0.83 -2.67 -14.05
C THR A 6 1.89 -1.63 -13.73
N GLY A 7 1.43 -0.37 -13.70
CA GLY A 7 2.24 0.81 -13.53
C GLY A 7 2.82 0.73 -12.13
N TYR A 8 4.14 0.63 -12.08
CA TYR A 8 4.97 0.73 -10.89
C TYR A 8 4.26 1.48 -9.76
N ILE A 9 3.78 0.72 -8.77
CA ILE A 9 3.21 1.31 -7.56
C ILE A 9 4.38 1.88 -6.77
N ASP A 10 4.27 3.16 -6.42
CA ASP A 10 5.25 3.81 -5.56
C ASP A 10 5.26 3.13 -4.19
N GLN A 11 6.28 2.30 -3.94
CA GLN A 11 6.43 1.54 -2.70
C GLN A 11 6.53 2.44 -1.48
N ARG A 12 7.11 3.64 -1.63
CA ARG A 12 7.22 4.62 -0.56
C ARG A 12 5.85 5.21 -0.24
N LEU A 13 5.04 5.49 -1.26
CA LEU A 13 3.65 5.89 -1.07
C LEU A 13 2.83 4.78 -0.40
N LYS A 14 3.03 3.52 -0.81
CA LYS A 14 2.39 2.35 -0.19
C LYS A 14 2.66 2.25 1.30
N GLN A 15 3.94 2.33 1.71
CA GLN A 15 4.30 2.29 3.13
C GLN A 15 3.69 3.45 3.93
N ARG A 16 3.62 4.64 3.34
CA ARG A 16 3.03 5.83 4.01
C ARG A 16 1.52 5.71 4.18
N VAL A 17 0.82 5.21 3.17
CA VAL A 17 -0.62 4.94 3.26
C VAL A 17 -0.90 3.86 4.30
N ASP A 18 -0.14 2.76 4.30
CA ASP A 18 -0.27 1.69 5.30
C ASP A 18 -0.03 2.21 6.74
N GLN A 19 1.00 3.02 6.95
CA GLN A 19 1.26 3.65 8.25
C GLN A 19 0.13 4.59 8.68
N TYR A 20 -0.40 5.39 7.75
CA TYR A 20 -1.52 6.29 8.02
C TYR A 20 -2.78 5.54 8.46
N LEU A 21 -3.09 4.41 7.80
CA LEU A 21 -4.22 3.57 8.16
C LEU A 21 -4.04 2.91 9.53
N LYS A 22 -2.81 2.48 9.87
CA LYS A 22 -2.50 1.89 11.19
C LYS A 22 -2.54 2.90 12.33
N SER A 23 -2.17 4.16 12.08
CA SER A 23 -2.22 5.21 13.10
C SER A 23 -3.62 5.79 13.31
N THR A 24 -4.49 5.66 12.29
CA THR A 24 -5.84 6.20 12.32
C THR A 24 -6.82 5.19 12.92
N ASN A 25 -7.37 5.48 14.10
CA ASN A 25 -8.41 4.66 14.74
C ASN A 25 -9.84 4.97 14.23
N ARG A 26 -9.97 5.55 13.03
CA ARG A 26 -11.27 5.87 12.43
C ARG A 26 -11.76 4.68 11.62
N GLN A 27 -13.04 4.36 11.73
CA GLN A 27 -13.67 3.28 10.96
C GLN A 27 -13.75 3.58 9.45
N TYR A 28 -13.80 4.87 9.10
CA TYR A 28 -13.88 5.32 7.72
C TYR A 28 -12.82 6.40 7.48
N VAL A 29 -12.06 6.23 6.41
CA VAL A 29 -11.06 7.19 5.96
C VAL A 29 -11.44 7.62 4.55
N ASP A 30 -11.66 8.92 4.35
CA ASP A 30 -11.82 9.46 3.00
C ASP A 30 -10.44 9.52 2.34
N VAL A 31 -10.35 8.92 1.15
CA VAL A 31 -9.13 8.89 0.34
C VAL A 31 -8.69 10.31 -0.06
N ALA A 32 -9.63 11.23 -0.25
CA ALA A 32 -9.32 12.63 -0.56
C ALA A 32 -8.68 13.36 0.63
N GLU A 33 -9.19 13.14 1.84
CA GLU A 33 -8.63 13.69 3.09
C GLU A 33 -7.24 13.09 3.34
N MET A 34 -7.12 11.76 3.28
CA MET A 34 -5.83 11.07 3.43
C MET A 34 -4.80 11.55 2.40
N ALA A 35 -5.19 11.79 1.14
CA ALA A 35 -4.28 12.33 0.15
C ALA A 35 -3.84 13.76 0.50
N ALA A 36 -4.74 14.62 0.96
CA ALA A 36 -4.39 15.98 1.37
C ALA A 36 -3.42 15.98 2.57
N ASP A 37 -3.70 15.14 3.57
CA ASP A 37 -2.87 14.99 4.76
C ASP A 37 -1.47 14.47 4.42
N LEU A 38 -1.38 13.46 3.56
CA LEU A 38 -0.10 12.95 3.06
C LEU A 38 0.68 14.01 2.26
N GLN A 39 0.02 14.88 1.47
CA GLN A 39 0.70 15.99 0.82
C GLN A 39 1.19 17.04 1.82
N GLN A 40 0.42 17.31 2.86
CA GLN A 40 0.77 18.28 3.89
C GLN A 40 1.89 17.80 4.81
N GLN A 41 1.89 16.51 5.16
CA GLN A 41 2.93 15.90 5.99
C GLN A 41 4.23 15.71 5.22
N TYR A 42 4.15 15.32 3.94
CA TYR A 42 5.31 15.07 3.09
C TYR A 42 5.42 16.10 1.95
N ARG A 43 5.38 17.39 2.31
CA ARG A 43 5.43 18.50 1.32
C ARG A 43 6.62 18.44 0.37
N MET A 44 7.78 17.99 0.85
CA MET A 44 8.99 17.89 0.03
C MET A 44 8.87 16.82 -1.07
N ASP A 45 8.13 15.75 -0.81
CA ASP A 45 7.97 14.64 -1.76
C ASP A 45 6.73 14.81 -2.66
N TYR A 46 5.62 15.30 -2.08
CA TYR A 46 4.32 15.29 -2.74
C TYR A 46 3.69 16.68 -2.95
N GLY A 47 4.25 17.74 -2.37
CA GLY A 47 3.68 19.08 -2.44
C GLY A 47 3.64 19.66 -3.85
N ARG A 48 4.57 19.26 -4.73
CA ARG A 48 4.59 19.67 -6.15
C ARG A 48 3.70 18.80 -7.05
N LYS A 49 3.14 17.71 -6.54
CA LYS A 49 2.27 16.84 -7.33
C LYS A 49 0.88 17.48 -7.48
N ASN A 50 0.33 17.36 -8.68
CA ASN A 50 -1.06 17.77 -8.95
C ASN A 50 -2.01 17.01 -7.99
N LYS A 51 -2.87 17.74 -7.28
CA LYS A 51 -3.79 17.20 -6.27
C LYS A 51 -4.64 16.05 -6.79
N THR A 52 -5.22 16.20 -7.98
CA THR A 52 -6.06 15.17 -8.60
C THR A 52 -5.25 13.94 -8.96
N ALA A 53 -4.06 14.13 -9.55
CA ALA A 53 -3.18 13.03 -9.91
C ALA A 53 -2.69 12.27 -8.66
N PHE A 54 -2.34 13.01 -7.60
CA PHE A 54 -1.91 12.42 -6.34
C PHE A 54 -3.04 11.64 -5.66
N ARG A 55 -4.26 12.19 -5.64
CA ARG A 55 -5.44 11.47 -5.13
C ARG A 55 -5.65 10.14 -5.87
N ILE A 56 -5.58 10.14 -7.20
CA ILE A 56 -5.69 8.90 -8.00
C ILE A 56 -4.56 7.90 -7.66
N GLN A 57 -3.35 8.38 -7.39
CA GLN A 57 -2.25 7.51 -6.96
C GLN A 57 -2.50 6.90 -5.58
N VAL A 58 -2.97 7.70 -4.63
CA VAL A 58 -3.33 7.24 -3.28
C VAL A 58 -4.48 6.25 -3.34
N GLU A 59 -5.51 6.50 -4.15
CA GLU A 59 -6.65 5.61 -4.34
C GLU A 59 -6.22 4.22 -4.87
N LYS A 60 -5.33 4.20 -5.87
CA LYS A 60 -4.77 2.95 -6.40
C LYS A 60 -3.99 2.18 -5.34
N VAL A 61 -3.15 2.86 -4.57
CA VAL A 61 -2.35 2.27 -3.50
C VAL A 61 -3.24 1.72 -2.39
N HIS A 62 -4.23 2.50 -1.95
CA HIS A 62 -5.19 2.10 -0.95
C HIS A 62 -5.94 0.84 -1.38
N LYS A 63 -6.40 0.78 -2.64
CA LYS A 63 -7.04 -0.41 -3.19
C LYS A 63 -6.15 -1.64 -3.13
N VAL A 64 -4.87 -1.51 -3.51
CA VAL A 64 -3.90 -2.61 -3.44
C VAL A 64 -3.68 -3.08 -2.01
N ILE A 65 -3.59 -2.17 -1.04
CA ILE A 65 -3.46 -2.53 0.39
C ILE A 65 -4.71 -3.24 0.88
N CYS A 66 -5.91 -2.77 0.53
CA CYS A 66 -7.16 -3.46 0.86
C CYS A 66 -7.21 -4.87 0.25
N ASP A 67 -6.86 -5.00 -1.03
CA ASP A 67 -6.83 -6.30 -1.71
C ASP A 67 -5.80 -7.24 -1.03
N GLU A 68 -4.59 -6.76 -0.74
CA GLU A 68 -3.55 -7.53 -0.02
C GLU A 68 -3.99 -7.93 1.40
N SER A 69 -4.63 -7.04 2.15
CA SER A 69 -5.13 -7.35 3.49
C SER A 69 -6.22 -8.43 3.47
N GLY A 70 -7.01 -8.53 2.40
CA GLY A 70 -7.94 -9.63 2.17
C GLY A 70 -7.25 -10.95 1.82
N PHE A 71 -6.11 -10.91 1.13
CA PHE A 71 -5.29 -12.08 0.78
C PHE A 71 -4.30 -12.49 1.88
N SER A 72 -4.06 -11.65 2.89
CA SER A 72 -3.10 -11.89 3.99
C SER A 72 -3.39 -13.19 4.77
N THR A 73 -4.63 -13.68 4.77
CA THR A 73 -4.95 -14.98 5.39
C THR A 73 -4.40 -16.20 4.62
N LEU A 74 -4.08 -16.05 3.34
CA LEU A 74 -3.53 -17.10 2.48
C LEU A 74 -2.00 -17.02 2.35
N GLU A 75 -1.41 -15.84 2.48
CA GLU A 75 0.04 -15.63 2.35
C GLU A 75 0.83 -16.09 3.59
N ASP A 76 0.27 -15.96 4.80
CA ASP A 76 0.87 -16.48 6.04
C ASP A 76 1.09 -18.01 6.01
N LYS A 77 0.25 -18.75 5.28
CA LYS A 77 0.43 -20.21 5.09
C LYS A 77 1.66 -20.55 4.24
N HIS A 78 2.13 -19.64 3.39
CA HIS A 78 3.28 -19.89 2.51
C HIS A 78 4.63 -19.73 3.24
N LEU A 79 4.72 -18.80 4.20
CA LEU A 79 5.93 -18.59 5.01
C LEU A 79 6.20 -19.76 5.97
N ALA A 80 5.16 -20.40 6.52
CA ALA A 80 5.32 -21.56 7.41
C ALA A 80 5.93 -22.80 6.71
N LYS A 81 5.78 -22.91 5.38
CA LYS A 81 6.31 -24.05 4.62
C LYS A 81 7.80 -23.95 4.31
N ARG A 82 8.36 -22.73 4.32
CA ARG A 82 9.76 -22.48 3.94
C ARG A 82 10.75 -22.62 5.11
N ALA A 83 10.26 -22.64 6.35
CA ALA A 83 11.08 -22.80 7.56
C ALA A 83 11.41 -24.26 7.93
N ARG A 84 10.84 -25.26 7.25
CA ARG A 84 11.03 -26.69 7.59
C ARG A 84 12.02 -27.45 6.71
N ARG A 85 12.65 -26.80 5.72
CA ARG A 85 13.46 -27.50 4.71
C ARG A 85 14.98 -27.42 4.93
N SER A 86 15.42 -27.05 6.13
CA SER A 86 16.85 -26.87 6.47
C SER A 86 17.37 -27.92 7.48
N LYS A 87 16.78 -29.11 7.53
CA LYS A 87 17.16 -30.16 8.51
C LYS A 87 17.32 -31.57 7.93
N GLU A 88 17.50 -31.73 6.63
CA GLU A 88 17.82 -33.04 6.05
C GLU A 88 18.88 -32.84 4.97
N ASP A 89 20.13 -32.76 5.42
CA ASP A 89 21.33 -33.14 4.67
C ASP A 89 22.44 -33.33 5.73
N GLU A 90 22.36 -34.46 6.44
CA GLU A 90 23.51 -35.15 7.05
C GLU A 90 23.48 -36.61 6.57
#